data_AF-A0A9N9SK53-F1
#
_entry.id   AF-A0A9N9SK53-F1
#
_cell.length_a   1.000
_cell.length_b   1.000
_cell.length_c   1.000
_cell.angle_alpha   90.00
_cell.angle_beta   90.00
_cell.angle_gamma   90.00
#
_symmetry.space_group_name_H-M   'P 1'
#
loop_
_entity.id
_entity.type
_entity.pdbx_description
1 polymer ?
#
loop_
_entity_poly.entity_id
_entity_poly.type
_entity_poly.pdbx_seq_one_letter_code
_entity_poly.pdbx_strand_id
1 'polypeptide(L)'
;LFSWFQAHSPLLGSGDKPVNGDDEWEYEEIVLERGGAGLGFSIAGGTDNPHIGDDTAIYITKLIPGGAASGDGRLRVNDSILSVNDVPVVDVPHAAAVEALKRAGNTVKLCVRRRRQPCSTRLLDIELAKGTKGLGFSIAGGIGNQHIPGDNGIYVTKVMEGGAAQVDGRLLVGDKLVAVRDAVKGEVNLENVTHEDAVATLKTTQDRVVLVVAKPDSAFNAPASDTSYSPQLSTKASHGYADSVHSVHSSNLALHHPPSTPRAI
;
A
#
# COMPACT_ATOMS: atom_id res chain seq x y z
N LEU A 1 -40.46 -40.24 -24.03
CA LEU A 1 -40.08 -39.34 -25.13
C LEU A 1 -40.72 -37.98 -24.88
N PHE A 2 -39.88 -36.97 -24.55
CA PHE A 2 -40.02 -35.50 -24.66
C PHE A 2 -41.43 -34.87 -24.60
N SER A 3 -41.71 -33.78 -23.89
CA SER A 3 -40.95 -32.54 -23.74
C SER A 3 -41.63 -31.66 -22.68
N TRP A 4 -40.86 -31.01 -21.82
CA TRP A 4 -41.27 -29.87 -21.00
C TRP A 4 -40.69 -28.62 -21.64
N PHE A 5 -41.50 -27.63 -22.03
CA PHE A 5 -41.10 -26.22 -22.13
C PHE A 5 -42.28 -25.26 -22.24
N GLN A 6 -41.99 -24.02 -21.83
CA GLN A 6 -42.72 -22.74 -21.99
C GLN A 6 -43.52 -22.31 -20.75
N ALA A 7 -42.87 -21.69 -19.75
CA ALA A 7 -42.36 -20.31 -19.66
C ALA A 7 -43.46 -19.28 -19.35
N HIS A 8 -43.46 -18.80 -18.10
CA HIS A 8 -44.00 -17.52 -17.70
C HIS A 8 -42.92 -16.78 -16.91
N SER A 9 -42.44 -15.67 -17.45
CA SER A 9 -41.71 -14.66 -16.69
C SER A 9 -42.65 -13.98 -15.68
N PRO A 10 -42.11 -13.52 -14.55
CA PRO A 10 -42.25 -12.10 -14.31
C PRO A 10 -40.93 -11.42 -13.90
N LEU A 11 -40.89 -10.16 -14.31
CA LEU A 11 -39.95 -9.08 -14.04
C LEU A 11 -39.30 -9.15 -12.65
N LEU A 12 -37.96 -9.12 -12.60
CA LEU A 12 -37.21 -8.73 -11.41
C LEU A 12 -36.29 -7.56 -11.76
N GLY A 13 -36.36 -6.54 -10.89
CA GLY A 13 -35.87 -5.20 -11.12
C GLY A 13 -34.37 -5.07 -11.25
N SER A 14 -34.02 -4.05 -12.02
CA SER A 14 -32.82 -3.23 -11.90
C SER A 14 -32.44 -3.01 -10.43
N GLY A 15 -31.27 -3.49 -10.07
CA GLY A 15 -30.61 -3.27 -8.80
C GLY A 15 -29.12 -3.46 -9.00
N ASP A 16 -28.50 -2.53 -9.73
CA ASP A 16 -27.07 -2.28 -9.60
C ASP A 16 -26.76 -2.06 -8.11
N LYS A 17 -26.20 -3.08 -7.49
CA LYS A 17 -25.34 -2.90 -6.33
C LYS A 17 -23.94 -3.26 -6.81
N PRO A 18 -23.03 -2.28 -6.96
CA PRO A 18 -21.62 -2.61 -6.92
C PRO A 18 -21.38 -3.14 -5.51
N VAL A 19 -21.20 -4.46 -5.38
CA VAL A 19 -20.68 -5.03 -4.15
C VAL A 19 -19.24 -4.59 -4.12
N ASN A 20 -18.93 -3.60 -3.26
CA ASN A 20 -17.56 -3.22 -2.91
C ASN A 20 -16.87 -4.42 -2.22
N GLY A 21 -16.40 -5.39 -3.00
CA GLY A 21 -15.62 -6.55 -2.55
C GLY A 21 -14.35 -6.78 -3.38
N ASP A 22 -14.11 -5.93 -4.37
CA ASP A 22 -13.12 -6.18 -5.42
C ASP A 22 -11.77 -5.51 -5.13
N ASP A 23 -11.69 -4.71 -4.05
CA ASP A 23 -10.50 -3.94 -3.66
C ASP A 23 -9.48 -4.73 -2.81
N GLU A 24 -9.77 -5.98 -2.43
CA GLU A 24 -8.88 -6.81 -1.60
C GLU A 24 -7.83 -7.60 -2.40
N TRP A 25 -8.02 -7.78 -3.71
CA TRP A 25 -7.19 -8.67 -4.51
C TRP A 25 -6.52 -7.94 -5.67
N GLU A 26 -5.20 -8.08 -5.77
CA GLU A 26 -4.41 -7.67 -6.93
C GLU A 26 -4.31 -8.85 -7.89
N TYR A 27 -4.55 -8.60 -9.18
CA TYR A 27 -4.47 -9.60 -10.25
C TYR A 27 -3.28 -9.30 -11.13
N GLU A 28 -2.52 -10.33 -11.51
CA GLU A 28 -1.33 -10.18 -12.34
C GLU A 28 -1.24 -11.33 -13.36
N GLU A 29 -0.85 -10.99 -14.59
CA GLU A 29 -0.51 -11.97 -15.63
C GLU A 29 1.02 -12.08 -15.73
N ILE A 30 1.55 -13.28 -15.48
CA ILE A 30 2.97 -13.56 -15.43
C ILE A 30 3.30 -14.62 -16.47
N VAL A 31 4.13 -14.27 -17.44
CA VAL A 31 4.65 -15.20 -18.46
C VAL A 31 6.04 -15.66 -18.03
N LEU A 32 6.19 -16.96 -17.84
CA LEU A 32 7.45 -17.61 -17.47
C LEU A 32 7.91 -18.56 -18.58
N GLU A 33 9.22 -18.58 -18.83
CA GLU A 33 9.86 -19.59 -19.66
C GLU A 33 10.37 -20.73 -18.79
N ARG A 34 10.07 -21.98 -19.17
CA ARG A 34 10.50 -23.16 -18.42
C ARG A 34 12.02 -23.30 -18.47
N GLY A 35 12.65 -23.32 -17.29
CA GLY A 35 14.09 -23.59 -17.16
C GLY A 35 14.40 -25.09 -17.07
N GLY A 36 15.69 -25.41 -16.88
CA GLY A 36 16.15 -26.81 -16.78
C GLY A 36 15.53 -27.61 -15.62
N ALA A 37 15.09 -26.93 -14.55
CA ALA A 37 14.39 -27.53 -13.41
C ALA A 37 12.87 -27.29 -13.41
N GLY A 38 12.29 -26.90 -14.56
CA GLY A 38 10.88 -26.52 -14.67
C GLY A 38 10.64 -25.03 -14.42
N LEU A 39 9.47 -24.69 -13.89
CA LEU A 39 9.06 -23.29 -13.66
C LEU A 39 9.65 -22.67 -12.38
N GLY A 40 10.22 -23.49 -11.49
CA GLY A 40 10.93 -22.97 -10.32
C GLY A 40 10.03 -22.55 -9.15
N PHE A 41 8.87 -23.19 -8.96
CA PHE A 41 8.01 -22.99 -7.78
C PHE A 41 7.30 -24.28 -7.36
N SER A 42 6.69 -24.28 -6.17
CA SER A 42 5.85 -25.36 -5.63
C SER A 42 4.44 -24.86 -5.37
N ILE A 43 3.45 -25.75 -5.51
CA ILE A 43 2.04 -25.46 -5.25
C ILE A 43 1.45 -26.33 -4.15
N ALA A 44 0.41 -25.84 -3.47
CA ALA A 44 -0.48 -26.58 -2.59
C ALA A 44 -1.93 -26.14 -2.82
N GLY A 45 -2.89 -26.77 -2.14
CA GLY A 45 -4.31 -26.46 -2.30
C GLY A 45 -4.98 -27.38 -3.32
N GLY A 46 -6.21 -27.03 -3.68
CA GLY A 46 -7.11 -27.85 -4.48
C GLY A 46 -8.31 -28.30 -3.66
N THR A 47 -9.40 -28.66 -4.34
CA THR A 47 -10.66 -29.07 -3.70
C THR A 47 -10.53 -30.31 -2.80
N ASP A 48 -9.55 -31.15 -3.08
CA ASP A 48 -9.21 -32.38 -2.37
C ASP A 48 -8.21 -32.18 -1.23
N ASN A 49 -7.43 -31.10 -1.27
CA ASN A 49 -6.45 -30.78 -0.25
C ASN A 49 -6.34 -29.26 0.00
N PRO A 50 -7.39 -28.63 0.60
CA PRO A 50 -7.39 -27.21 0.93
C PRO A 50 -6.16 -26.83 1.75
N HIS A 51 -5.48 -25.75 1.35
CA HIS A 51 -4.25 -25.32 2.02
C HIS A 51 -4.52 -24.34 3.17
N ILE A 52 -5.57 -23.51 3.05
CA ILE A 52 -5.91 -22.45 4.00
C ILE A 52 -7.38 -22.61 4.39
N GLY A 53 -7.64 -23.20 5.56
CA GLY A 53 -9.01 -23.42 6.03
C GLY A 53 -9.83 -24.26 5.04
N ASP A 54 -10.96 -23.72 4.60
CA ASP A 54 -11.86 -24.28 3.59
C ASP A 54 -11.58 -23.74 2.16
N ASP A 55 -10.53 -22.95 1.97
CA ASP A 55 -10.15 -22.39 0.68
C ASP A 55 -9.52 -23.45 -0.23
N THR A 56 -10.22 -23.73 -1.33
CA THR A 56 -9.91 -24.71 -2.37
C THR A 56 -8.88 -24.22 -3.39
N ALA A 57 -8.45 -22.95 -3.32
CA ALA A 57 -7.57 -22.37 -4.33
C ALA A 57 -6.18 -23.00 -4.38
N ILE A 58 -5.53 -22.90 -5.55
CA ILE A 58 -4.17 -23.39 -5.78
C ILE A 58 -3.17 -22.28 -5.42
N TYR A 59 -2.34 -22.52 -4.41
CA TYR A 59 -1.41 -21.53 -3.86
C TYR A 59 0.04 -21.84 -4.17
N ILE A 60 0.83 -20.81 -4.47
CA ILE A 60 2.30 -20.90 -4.49
C ILE A 60 2.81 -21.03 -3.05
N THR A 61 3.48 -22.13 -2.73
CA THR A 61 4.04 -22.35 -1.38
C THR A 61 5.53 -22.08 -1.28
N LYS A 62 6.24 -22.13 -2.41
CA LYS A 62 7.70 -21.95 -2.45
C LYS A 62 8.15 -21.46 -3.82
N LEU A 63 9.11 -20.54 -3.83
CA LEU A 63 9.93 -20.22 -5.00
C LEU A 63 11.29 -20.93 -4.87
N ILE A 64 11.79 -21.49 -5.97
CA ILE A 64 13.08 -22.18 -6.02
C ILE A 64 14.16 -21.13 -6.38
N PRO A 65 15.14 -20.87 -5.50
CA PRO A 65 16.22 -19.93 -5.79
C PRO A 65 16.96 -20.30 -7.07
N GLY A 66 17.18 -19.31 -7.94
CA GLY A 66 17.80 -19.51 -9.26
C GLY A 66 16.91 -20.23 -10.29
N GLY A 67 15.66 -20.56 -9.96
CA GLY A 67 14.66 -21.08 -10.89
C GLY A 67 13.99 -19.96 -11.72
N ALA A 68 13.24 -20.34 -12.76
CA ALA A 68 12.62 -19.39 -13.70
C ALA A 68 11.73 -18.34 -13.01
N ALA A 69 10.80 -18.77 -12.14
CA ALA A 69 9.95 -17.86 -11.38
C ALA A 69 10.73 -16.92 -10.43
N SER A 70 11.80 -17.43 -9.80
CA SER A 70 12.66 -16.62 -8.93
C SER A 70 13.49 -15.61 -9.73
N GLY A 71 13.90 -15.95 -10.96
CA GLY A 71 14.63 -15.05 -11.86
C GLY A 71 13.76 -13.96 -12.45
N ASP A 72 12.48 -14.26 -12.75
CA ASP A 72 11.50 -13.27 -13.18
C ASP A 72 11.09 -12.32 -12.02
N GLY A 73 10.90 -12.86 -10.82
CA GLY A 73 10.72 -12.07 -9.60
C GLY A 73 9.31 -11.49 -9.38
N ARG A 74 8.38 -11.64 -10.34
CA ARG A 74 6.99 -11.17 -10.17
C ARG A 74 6.12 -12.12 -9.38
N LEU A 75 6.33 -13.43 -9.53
CA LEU A 75 5.57 -14.47 -8.81
C LEU A 75 5.98 -14.49 -7.34
N ARG A 76 5.02 -14.63 -6.41
CA ARG A 76 5.25 -14.60 -4.97
C ARG A 76 4.66 -15.81 -4.26
N VAL A 77 5.21 -16.15 -3.10
CA VAL A 77 4.57 -17.11 -2.18
C VAL A 77 3.23 -16.52 -1.73
N ASN A 78 2.22 -17.38 -1.59
CA ASN A 78 0.81 -17.07 -1.32
C ASN A 78 0.03 -16.45 -2.49
N ASP A 79 0.63 -16.35 -3.68
CA ASP A 79 -0.16 -16.11 -4.88
C ASP A 79 -1.10 -17.29 -5.12
N SER A 80 -2.35 -16.99 -5.46
CA SER A 80 -3.37 -17.95 -5.87
C SER A 80 -3.41 -17.99 -7.40
N ILE A 81 -3.17 -19.17 -7.99
CA ILE A 81 -3.22 -19.37 -9.44
C ILE A 81 -4.68 -19.52 -9.86
N LEU A 82 -5.10 -18.71 -10.82
CA LEU A 82 -6.45 -18.73 -11.41
C LEU A 82 -6.48 -19.50 -12.72
N SER A 83 -5.45 -19.35 -13.55
CA SER A 83 -5.30 -20.11 -14.79
C SER A 83 -3.85 -20.35 -15.18
N VAL A 84 -3.66 -21.41 -15.97
CA VAL A 84 -2.40 -21.77 -16.62
C VAL A 84 -2.64 -21.81 -18.13
N ASN A 85 -2.04 -20.87 -18.85
CA ASN A 85 -2.42 -20.51 -20.22
C ASN A 85 -3.93 -20.24 -20.28
N ASP A 86 -4.64 -20.97 -21.14
CA ASP A 86 -6.09 -20.87 -21.31
C ASP A 86 -6.86 -21.88 -20.45
N VAL A 87 -6.19 -22.62 -19.56
CA VAL A 87 -6.80 -23.62 -18.67
C VAL A 87 -7.06 -23.01 -17.29
N PRO A 88 -8.34 -22.79 -16.89
CA PRO A 88 -8.65 -22.35 -15.53
C PRO A 88 -8.34 -23.45 -14.51
N VAL A 89 -7.83 -23.06 -13.35
CA VAL A 89 -7.46 -23.97 -12.24
C VAL A 89 -8.13 -23.56 -10.91
N VAL A 90 -9.25 -22.85 -10.99
CA VAL A 90 -10.11 -22.51 -9.85
C VAL A 90 -11.03 -23.69 -9.53
N ASP A 91 -11.18 -24.04 -8.25
CA ASP A 91 -12.03 -25.13 -7.77
C ASP A 91 -11.76 -26.47 -8.45
N VAL A 92 -10.48 -26.77 -8.69
CA VAL A 92 -10.03 -28.05 -9.23
C VAL A 92 -9.31 -28.89 -8.17
N PRO A 93 -9.27 -30.22 -8.32
CA PRO A 93 -8.38 -31.05 -7.51
C PRO A 93 -6.91 -30.70 -7.75
N HIS A 94 -6.07 -30.87 -6.73
CA HIS A 94 -4.65 -30.56 -6.78
C HIS A 94 -3.96 -31.18 -8.02
N ALA A 95 -4.27 -32.44 -8.31
CA ALA A 95 -3.71 -33.16 -9.44
C ALA A 95 -4.04 -32.51 -10.80
N ALA A 96 -5.24 -31.92 -10.95
CA ALA A 96 -5.63 -31.26 -12.20
C ALA A 96 -4.79 -29.99 -12.46
N ALA A 97 -4.50 -29.21 -11.41
CA ALA A 97 -3.63 -28.04 -11.50
C ALA A 97 -2.19 -28.44 -11.87
N VAL A 98 -1.65 -29.51 -11.26
CA VAL A 98 -0.34 -30.06 -11.60
C VAL A 98 -0.28 -30.49 -13.08
N GLU A 99 -1.32 -31.15 -13.58
CA GLU A 99 -1.39 -31.59 -14.96
C GLU A 99 -1.47 -30.41 -15.94
N ALA A 100 -2.21 -29.34 -15.61
CA ALA A 100 -2.24 -28.12 -16.41
C ALA A 100 -0.83 -27.49 -16.52
N LEU A 101 -0.10 -27.39 -15.40
CA LEU A 101 1.27 -26.86 -15.37
C LEU A 101 2.28 -27.71 -16.16
N LYS A 102 2.09 -29.04 -16.20
CA LYS A 102 2.95 -29.94 -17.01
C LYS A 102 2.68 -29.81 -18.50
N ARG A 103 1.41 -29.67 -18.91
CA ARG A 103 0.99 -29.59 -20.33
C ARG A 103 1.16 -28.22 -20.95
N ALA A 104 1.37 -27.18 -20.14
CA ALA A 104 1.49 -25.79 -20.58
C ALA A 104 2.67 -25.49 -21.52
N GLY A 105 3.61 -26.44 -21.73
CA GLY A 105 4.74 -26.27 -22.64
C GLY A 105 5.90 -25.47 -22.04
N ASN A 106 6.68 -24.82 -22.90
CA ASN A 106 7.87 -24.04 -22.51
C ASN A 106 7.49 -22.66 -21.98
N THR A 107 6.70 -21.92 -22.75
CA THR A 107 6.15 -20.62 -22.34
C THR A 107 4.84 -20.84 -21.60
N VAL A 108 4.80 -20.43 -20.33
CA VAL A 108 3.64 -20.62 -19.45
C VAL A 108 3.14 -19.26 -18.96
N LYS A 109 1.89 -18.95 -19.29
CA LYS A 109 1.18 -17.76 -18.85
C LYS A 109 0.35 -18.09 -17.62
N LEU A 110 0.68 -17.49 -16.48
CA LEU A 110 -0.05 -17.67 -15.24
C LEU A 110 -0.90 -16.41 -14.99
N CYS A 111 -2.21 -16.59 -14.83
CA CYS A 111 -3.04 -15.54 -14.23
C CYS A 111 -3.12 -15.84 -12.74
N VAL A 112 -2.62 -14.93 -11.91
CA VAL A 112 -2.62 -15.07 -10.46
C VAL A 112 -3.41 -13.95 -9.81
N ARG A 113 -3.94 -14.21 -8.62
CA ARG A 113 -4.35 -13.18 -7.67
C ARG A 113 -3.54 -13.28 -6.40
N ARG A 114 -3.31 -12.15 -5.78
CA ARG A 114 -2.75 -12.06 -4.44
C ARG A 114 -3.61 -11.13 -3.62
N ARG A 115 -3.82 -11.46 -2.34
CA ARG A 115 -4.41 -10.47 -1.46
C ARG A 115 -3.51 -9.25 -1.53
N ARG A 116 -4.11 -8.08 -1.63
CA ARG A 116 -3.47 -6.85 -1.20
C ARG A 116 -3.17 -7.07 0.28
N GLN A 117 -2.01 -7.66 0.56
CA GLN A 117 -1.37 -7.40 1.83
C GLN A 117 -1.32 -5.88 1.93
N PRO A 118 -1.49 -5.27 3.11
CA PRO A 118 -1.14 -3.87 3.29
C PRO A 118 0.33 -3.71 2.85
N CYS A 119 0.51 -3.33 1.58
CA CYS A 119 1.77 -3.41 0.85
C CYS A 119 2.77 -2.46 1.52
N SER A 120 3.99 -2.95 1.75
CA SER A 120 5.13 -2.19 2.29
C SER A 120 4.77 -1.18 3.36
N THR A 121 4.25 -1.63 4.50
CA THR A 121 4.16 -0.71 5.64
C THR A 121 5.56 -0.28 6.04
N ARG A 122 5.87 1.01 5.87
CA ARG A 122 7.13 1.56 6.37
C ARG A 122 7.04 1.60 7.88
N LEU A 123 7.89 0.85 8.56
CA LEU A 123 8.05 0.96 10.00
C LEU A 123 8.78 2.27 10.32
N LEU A 124 8.18 3.08 11.18
CA LEU A 124 8.72 4.33 11.67
C LEU A 124 8.78 4.32 13.19
N ASP A 125 9.88 4.82 13.70
CA ASP A 125 10.08 5.03 15.13
C ASP A 125 9.72 6.48 15.48
N ILE A 126 8.63 6.62 16.23
CA ILE A 126 8.11 7.91 16.67
C ILE A 126 8.33 8.03 18.17
N GLU A 127 9.37 8.77 18.55
CA GLU A 127 9.60 9.14 19.94
C GLU A 127 8.65 10.26 20.36
N LEU A 128 7.89 10.03 21.42
CA LEU A 128 6.98 11.02 22.02
C LEU A 128 7.32 11.21 23.49
N ALA A 129 7.24 12.46 23.95
CA ALA A 129 7.17 12.80 25.36
C ALA A 129 5.71 13.07 25.75
N LYS A 130 5.23 12.49 26.86
CA LYS A 130 3.85 12.64 27.32
C LYS A 130 3.59 14.11 27.68
N GLY A 131 2.50 14.64 27.15
CA GLY A 131 1.96 15.93 27.57
C GLY A 131 1.05 15.78 28.79
N THR A 132 0.39 16.87 29.16
CA THR A 132 -0.62 16.91 30.24
C THR A 132 -1.79 15.94 30.02
N LYS A 133 -2.05 15.54 28.78
CA LYS A 133 -3.08 14.59 28.36
C LYS A 133 -2.50 13.24 27.89
N GLY A 134 -1.28 12.90 28.30
CA GLY A 134 -0.56 11.72 27.84
C GLY A 134 -0.03 11.88 26.41
N LEU A 135 -0.08 10.82 25.61
CA LEU A 135 0.50 10.80 24.27
C LEU A 135 -0.32 11.55 23.21
N GLY A 136 -1.58 11.87 23.49
CA GLY A 136 -2.40 12.74 22.63
C GLY A 136 -2.99 12.09 21.38
N PHE A 137 -3.34 10.79 21.43
CA PHE A 137 -4.09 10.12 20.36
C PHE A 137 -5.06 9.07 20.93
N SER A 138 -5.98 8.58 20.10
CA SER A 138 -6.91 7.47 20.40
C SER A 138 -6.63 6.27 19.51
N ILE A 139 -6.95 5.07 20.01
CA ILE A 139 -6.80 3.81 19.29
C ILE A 139 -8.12 3.05 19.16
N ALA A 140 -8.20 2.17 18.17
CA ALA A 140 -9.20 1.12 18.04
C ALA A 140 -8.53 -0.16 17.52
N GLY A 141 -9.25 -1.26 17.48
CA GLY A 141 -8.70 -2.54 17.05
C GLY A 141 -8.26 -3.41 18.21
N GLY A 142 -7.75 -4.60 17.86
CA GLY A 142 -7.39 -5.67 18.79
C GLY A 142 -8.26 -6.91 18.61
N ILE A 143 -7.80 -8.03 19.17
CA ILE A 143 -8.53 -9.30 19.15
C ILE A 143 -9.89 -9.11 19.83
N GLY A 144 -10.96 -9.55 19.13
CA GLY A 144 -12.33 -9.42 19.61
C GLY A 144 -12.95 -8.02 19.46
N ASN A 145 -12.17 -7.02 19.02
CA ASN A 145 -12.63 -5.66 18.79
C ASN A 145 -11.98 -5.07 17.52
N GLN A 146 -12.19 -5.75 16.39
CA GLN A 146 -11.56 -5.39 15.12
C GLN A 146 -12.03 -4.03 14.61
N HIS A 147 -11.09 -3.14 14.30
CA HIS A 147 -11.38 -1.87 13.65
C HIS A 147 -11.56 -2.05 12.13
N ILE A 148 -10.76 -2.92 11.54
CA ILE A 148 -10.83 -3.36 10.14
C ILE A 148 -11.23 -4.84 10.17
N PRO A 149 -12.29 -5.25 9.46
CA PRO A 149 -12.73 -6.65 9.43
C PRO A 149 -11.59 -7.59 9.03
N GLY A 150 -11.35 -8.64 9.82
CA GLY A 150 -10.29 -9.62 9.57
C GLY A 150 -8.89 -9.19 10.00
N ASP A 151 -8.70 -7.97 10.53
CA ASP A 151 -7.42 -7.50 11.06
C ASP A 151 -7.50 -7.20 12.57
N ASN A 152 -6.61 -7.85 13.33
CA ASN A 152 -6.49 -7.68 14.78
C ASN A 152 -5.52 -6.55 15.18
N GLY A 153 -5.09 -5.72 14.23
CA GLY A 153 -4.17 -4.60 14.46
C GLY A 153 -4.73 -3.51 15.36
N ILE A 154 -3.83 -2.77 16.02
CA ILE A 154 -4.15 -1.57 16.79
C ILE A 154 -3.93 -0.34 15.91
N TYR A 155 -4.98 0.46 15.73
CA TYR A 155 -5.00 1.58 14.78
C TYR A 155 -5.24 2.90 15.48
N VAL A 156 -4.54 3.94 15.06
CA VAL A 156 -4.79 5.32 15.50
C VAL A 156 -6.07 5.83 14.87
N THR A 157 -7.07 6.17 15.68
CA THR A 157 -8.37 6.68 15.19
C THR A 157 -8.49 8.20 15.28
N LYS A 158 -7.68 8.83 16.13
CA LYS A 158 -7.70 10.29 16.31
C LYS A 158 -6.36 10.78 16.85
N VAL A 159 -5.88 11.89 16.33
CA VAL A 159 -4.78 12.67 16.91
C VAL A 159 -5.39 13.90 17.57
N MET A 160 -5.06 14.16 18.84
CA MET A 160 -5.68 15.19 19.65
C MET A 160 -5.02 16.55 19.45
N GLU A 161 -5.83 17.60 19.32
CA GLU A 161 -5.32 18.96 19.20
C GLU A 161 -4.55 19.40 20.45
N GLY A 162 -3.37 19.98 20.24
CA GLY A 162 -2.39 20.34 21.27
C GLY A 162 -1.73 19.13 21.98
N GLY A 163 -1.99 17.90 21.52
CA GLY A 163 -1.41 16.68 22.10
C GLY A 163 0.02 16.41 21.62
N ALA A 164 0.79 15.61 22.37
CA ALA A 164 2.18 15.28 22.04
C ALA A 164 2.34 14.70 20.62
N ALA A 165 1.47 13.76 20.23
CA ALA A 165 1.46 13.20 18.88
C ALA A 165 1.19 14.24 17.78
N GLN A 166 0.33 15.23 18.03
CA GLN A 166 0.08 16.31 17.06
C GLN A 166 1.26 17.27 16.95
N VAL A 167 1.87 17.60 18.09
CA VAL A 167 3.04 18.49 18.15
C VAL A 167 4.24 17.85 17.45
N ASP A 168 4.45 16.55 17.60
CA ASP A 168 5.46 15.80 16.84
C ASP A 168 5.10 15.72 15.34
N GLY A 169 3.83 15.52 15.02
CA GLY A 169 3.28 15.61 13.66
C GLY A 169 3.54 14.39 12.77
N ARG A 170 4.34 13.41 13.20
CA ARG A 170 4.60 12.20 12.41
C ARG A 170 3.50 11.16 12.53
N LEU A 171 2.80 11.08 13.66
CA LEU A 171 1.71 10.13 13.88
C LEU A 171 0.42 10.65 13.24
N LEU A 172 -0.24 9.82 12.42
CA LEU A 172 -1.45 10.17 11.69
C LEU A 172 -2.60 9.20 12.00
N VAL A 173 -3.83 9.62 11.73
CA VAL A 173 -5.00 8.73 11.77
C VAL A 173 -4.86 7.66 10.68
N GLY A 174 -5.16 6.40 11.03
CA GLY A 174 -4.99 5.24 10.16
C GLY A 174 -3.64 4.53 10.31
N ASP A 175 -2.68 5.13 11.02
CA ASP A 175 -1.41 4.47 11.35
C ASP A 175 -1.65 3.23 12.23
N LYS A 176 -0.92 2.14 11.94
CA LYS A 176 -0.96 0.90 12.75
C LYS A 176 0.16 0.92 13.78
N LEU A 177 -0.16 0.74 15.05
CA LEU A 177 0.82 0.57 16.12
C LEU A 177 1.29 -0.89 16.14
N VAL A 178 2.59 -1.08 15.96
CA VAL A 178 3.23 -2.41 15.93
C VAL A 178 3.85 -2.74 17.27
N ALA A 179 4.55 -1.79 17.88
CA ALA A 179 5.17 -2.00 19.19
C ALA A 179 5.34 -0.68 19.96
N VAL A 180 5.59 -0.82 21.25
CA VAL A 180 5.87 0.28 22.17
C VAL A 180 7.19 -0.01 22.87
N ARG A 181 8.18 0.87 22.69
CA ARG A 181 9.49 0.79 23.33
C ARG A 181 9.59 1.79 24.46
N ASP A 182 9.85 1.26 25.64
CA ASP A 182 10.01 1.99 26.88
C ASP A 182 11.38 1.67 27.49
N ALA A 183 12.07 2.68 28.04
CA ALA A 183 13.42 2.50 28.59
C ALA A 183 13.47 1.52 29.78
N VAL A 184 12.36 1.34 30.51
CA VAL A 184 12.28 0.48 31.70
C VAL A 184 11.72 -0.89 31.35
N LYS A 185 10.67 -0.95 30.51
CA LYS A 185 9.99 -2.21 30.16
C LYS A 185 10.55 -2.91 28.92
N GLY A 186 11.40 -2.23 28.16
CA GLY A 186 11.86 -2.72 26.85
C GLY A 186 10.79 -2.56 25.79
N GLU A 187 10.86 -3.41 24.76
CA GLU A 187 9.91 -3.44 23.66
C GLU A 187 8.71 -4.35 23.98
N VAL A 188 7.51 -3.82 23.83
CA VAL A 188 6.25 -4.55 23.95
C VAL A 188 5.57 -4.60 22.60
N ASN A 189 5.35 -5.81 22.07
CA ASN A 189 4.63 -6.02 20.82
C ASN A 189 3.12 -5.74 20.99
N LEU A 190 2.53 -5.05 20.02
CA LEU A 190 1.09 -4.75 19.95
C LEU A 190 0.39 -5.47 18.80
N GLU A 191 1.08 -6.35 18.08
CA GLU A 191 0.43 -7.20 17.06
C GLU A 191 -0.39 -8.32 17.71
N ASN A 192 -1.63 -8.49 17.24
CA ASN A 192 -2.53 -9.55 17.70
C ASN A 192 -2.73 -9.57 19.22
N VAL A 193 -2.87 -8.39 19.82
CA VAL A 193 -3.21 -8.23 21.25
C VAL A 193 -4.69 -7.89 21.40
N THR A 194 -5.25 -8.05 22.60
CA THR A 194 -6.59 -7.53 22.91
C THR A 194 -6.58 -5.99 22.93
N HIS A 195 -7.74 -5.36 22.74
CA HIS A 195 -7.84 -3.90 22.84
C HIS A 195 -7.38 -3.41 24.22
N GLU A 196 -7.76 -4.13 25.26
CA GLU A 196 -7.46 -3.83 26.66
C GLU A 196 -5.96 -3.90 26.94
N ASP A 197 -5.26 -4.91 26.41
CA ASP A 197 -3.81 -5.06 26.57
C ASP A 197 -3.05 -3.92 25.88
N ALA A 198 -3.50 -3.49 24.70
CA ALA A 198 -2.91 -2.34 24.01
C ALA A 198 -3.09 -1.04 24.82
N VAL A 199 -4.29 -0.81 25.36
CA VAL A 199 -4.58 0.34 26.22
C VAL A 199 -3.75 0.30 27.51
N ALA A 200 -3.64 -0.87 28.15
CA ALA A 200 -2.85 -1.04 29.37
C ALA A 200 -1.36 -0.78 29.11
N THR A 201 -0.83 -1.29 27.99
CA THR A 201 0.55 -1.05 27.55
C THR A 201 0.79 0.45 27.39
N LEU A 202 -0.04 1.15 26.60
CA LEU A 202 0.13 2.59 26.33
C LEU A 202 -0.04 3.47 27.58
N LYS A 203 -0.93 3.10 28.50
CA LYS A 203 -1.12 3.86 29.76
C LYS A 203 0.06 3.74 30.71
N THR A 204 0.71 2.58 30.74
CA THR A 204 1.75 2.26 31.72
C THR A 204 3.18 2.53 31.23
N THR A 205 3.33 3.18 30.08
CA THR A 205 4.61 3.72 29.58
C THR A 205 5.11 4.87 30.46
N GLN A 206 6.41 5.15 30.38
CA GLN A 206 7.05 6.30 31.02
C GLN A 206 6.72 7.60 30.29
N ASP A 207 7.31 8.69 30.77
CA ASP A 207 7.15 10.02 30.19
C ASP A 207 7.65 10.08 28.73
N ARG A 208 8.74 9.37 28.41
CA ARG A 208 9.24 9.22 27.04
C ARG A 208 9.06 7.79 26.55
N VAL A 209 8.56 7.65 25.33
CA VAL A 209 8.29 6.36 24.71
C VAL A 209 8.56 6.44 23.21
N VAL A 210 9.02 5.34 22.62
CA VAL A 210 9.13 5.19 21.16
C VAL A 210 8.02 4.28 20.68
N LEU A 211 7.15 4.79 19.81
CA LEU A 211 6.14 4.00 19.11
C LEU A 211 6.75 3.45 17.82
N VAL A 212 6.64 2.15 17.61
CA VAL A 212 6.94 1.53 16.31
C VAL A 212 5.64 1.49 15.52
N VAL A 213 5.61 2.23 14.42
CA VAL A 213 4.39 2.51 13.65
C VAL A 213 4.53 2.01 12.23
N ALA A 214 3.59 1.19 11.79
CA ALA A 214 3.44 0.78 10.41
C ALA A 214 2.57 1.82 9.68
N LYS A 215 3.19 2.56 8.76
CA LYS A 215 2.46 3.47 7.87
C LYS A 215 2.15 2.79 6.54
N PRO A 216 0.90 2.82 6.04
CA PRO A 216 0.63 2.39 4.67
C PRO A 216 1.47 3.26 3.72
N ASP A 217 2.11 2.65 2.72
CA ASP A 217 2.92 3.39 1.77
C ASP A 217 2.00 4.32 0.95
N SER A 218 2.00 5.60 1.30
CA SER A 218 1.18 6.64 0.68
C SER A 218 1.77 7.07 -0.66
N ALA A 219 1.99 6.13 -1.58
CA ALA A 219 2.40 6.40 -2.96
C ALA A 219 1.21 6.59 -3.92
N PHE A 220 -0.03 6.30 -3.48
CA PHE A 220 -1.21 6.41 -4.34
C PHE A 220 -2.42 7.00 -3.61
N ASN A 221 -2.38 8.30 -3.34
CA ASN A 221 -3.51 9.23 -3.44
C ASN A 221 -3.11 10.60 -2.90
N ALA A 222 -2.51 11.42 -3.75
CA ALA A 222 -2.77 12.84 -3.72
C ALA A 222 -3.66 13.15 -4.94
N PRO A 223 -4.91 13.60 -4.77
CA PRO A 223 -5.56 14.29 -5.87
C PRO A 223 -4.69 15.51 -6.17
N ALA A 224 -4.29 15.64 -7.44
CA ALA A 224 -3.60 16.82 -7.92
C ALA A 224 -4.40 18.05 -7.46
N SER A 225 -3.80 18.83 -6.57
CA SER A 225 -4.33 20.16 -6.29
C SER A 225 -4.23 20.93 -7.60
N ASP A 226 -5.38 21.11 -8.24
CA ASP A 226 -5.58 22.07 -9.31
C ASP A 226 -5.09 23.43 -8.80
N THR A 227 -3.88 23.80 -9.22
CA THR A 227 -3.48 25.19 -9.32
C THR A 227 -2.68 25.31 -10.60
N SER A 228 -3.45 25.41 -11.67
CA SER A 228 -3.05 26.01 -12.95
C SER A 228 -2.17 27.23 -12.72
N TYR A 229 -0.91 27.20 -13.13
CA TYR A 229 -0.19 28.34 -13.71
C TYR A 229 1.16 27.86 -14.27
N SER A 230 1.21 27.66 -15.58
CA SER A 230 2.39 27.86 -16.43
C SER A 230 1.86 27.89 -17.87
N PRO A 231 2.29 28.81 -18.73
CA PRO A 231 3.71 28.99 -19.09
C PRO A 231 4.06 30.50 -19.26
N GLN A 232 5.25 31.01 -19.55
CA GLN A 232 6.39 30.57 -20.35
C GLN A 232 7.67 31.31 -19.94
N LEU A 233 8.76 30.58 -20.09
CA LEU A 233 10.12 31.04 -20.34
C LEU A 233 10.17 31.93 -21.60
N SER A 234 10.61 33.19 -21.47
CA SER A 234 10.92 34.05 -22.63
C SER A 234 12.39 33.92 -23.00
N THR A 235 12.68 33.12 -24.02
CA THR A 235 13.88 33.22 -24.86
C THR A 235 13.50 34.02 -26.11
N LYS A 236 13.92 35.28 -26.21
CA LYS A 236 13.79 36.06 -27.45
C LYS A 236 15.13 36.04 -28.18
N ALA A 237 15.21 35.17 -29.19
CA ALA A 237 16.07 35.35 -30.35
C ALA A 237 15.32 36.19 -31.41
N SER A 238 16.09 36.98 -32.13
CA SER A 238 15.72 37.96 -33.15
C SER A 238 15.04 37.35 -34.38
N HIS A 239 14.16 38.13 -35.02
CA HIS A 239 14.24 38.62 -36.42
C HIS A 239 12.89 39.23 -36.82
N GLY A 240 12.89 40.48 -37.28
CA GLY A 240 11.71 41.16 -37.84
C GLY A 240 11.91 42.66 -38.01
N TYR A 241 12.19 43.08 -39.24
CA TYR A 241 12.31 44.44 -39.75
C TYR A 241 11.05 45.30 -39.50
N ALA A 242 11.23 46.60 -39.18
CA ALA A 242 10.79 47.74 -40.00
C ALA A 242 11.05 49.10 -39.30
N ASP A 243 11.85 49.92 -39.99
CA ASP A 243 11.78 51.37 -40.17
C ASP A 243 11.66 52.39 -39.01
N SER A 244 12.66 53.31 -39.03
CA SER A 244 12.52 54.78 -38.99
C SER A 244 11.92 55.41 -37.72
N VAL A 245 12.47 56.41 -37.01
CA VAL A 245 13.49 57.45 -37.23
C VAL A 245 13.68 58.19 -35.88
N HIS A 246 14.83 58.88 -35.71
CA HIS A 246 15.09 59.98 -34.74
C HIS A 246 15.07 59.62 -33.24
N SER A 247 15.87 60.20 -32.33
CA SER A 247 17.04 61.06 -32.36
C SER A 247 17.49 61.23 -30.89
N VAL A 248 18.80 61.46 -30.70
CA VAL A 248 19.49 62.19 -29.62
C VAL A 248 19.56 61.69 -28.15
N HIS A 249 20.84 61.56 -27.74
CA HIS A 249 21.50 62.03 -26.51
C HIS A 249 21.13 61.36 -25.17
N SER A 250 22.07 60.60 -24.58
CA SER A 250 23.12 61.08 -23.64
C SER A 250 22.54 61.29 -22.23
N SER A 251 23.18 60.97 -21.12
CA SER A 251 24.49 60.41 -20.75
C SER A 251 24.53 60.41 -19.22
N ASN A 252 25.54 59.75 -18.66
CA ASN A 252 26.18 60.00 -17.35
C ASN A 252 25.53 59.33 -16.11
N LEU A 253 26.25 58.42 -15.43
CA LEU A 253 27.36 58.66 -14.47
C LEU A 253 26.83 59.38 -13.21
N ALA A 254 27.07 58.97 -11.97
CA ALA A 254 27.99 58.00 -11.39
C ALA A 254 27.73 57.93 -9.87
N LEU A 255 28.38 56.95 -9.19
CA LEU A 255 29.04 57.06 -7.85
C LEU A 255 28.16 57.47 -6.63
N HIS A 256 28.29 56.97 -5.40
CA HIS A 256 29.44 56.50 -4.65
C HIS A 256 28.98 55.83 -3.32
N HIS A 257 29.89 55.10 -2.68
CA HIS A 257 29.76 54.27 -1.46
C HIS A 257 29.70 55.05 -0.09
N PRO A 258 29.49 54.35 1.06
CA PRO A 258 29.01 54.84 2.38
C PRO A 258 30.16 55.23 3.34
N PRO A 259 29.95 55.51 4.65
CA PRO A 259 30.05 54.44 5.68
C PRO A 259 29.40 54.67 7.09
N SER A 260 29.49 53.60 7.91
CA SER A 260 29.78 53.53 9.38
C SER A 260 28.74 53.83 10.48
N THR A 261 28.56 52.82 11.34
CA THR A 261 28.05 52.77 12.74
C THR A 261 29.11 53.33 13.74
N PRO A 262 28.89 53.61 15.07
CA PRO A 262 28.24 52.72 16.08
C PRO A 262 27.55 53.32 17.36
N ARG A 263 26.74 52.44 18.01
CA ARG A 263 26.48 52.10 19.45
C ARG A 263 26.26 53.14 20.58
N ALA A 264 25.42 52.69 21.55
CA ALA A 264 25.24 53.03 22.98
C ALA A 264 23.91 53.80 23.27
N ILE A 265 23.13 53.56 24.34
CA ILE A 265 23.28 52.88 25.65
C ILE A 265 21.99 52.11 25.94
#